data_AF-A0A6C0F895-F1
#
_entry.id   AF-A0A6C0F895-F1
#
_cell.length_a   1.000
_cell.length_b   1.000
_cell.length_c   1.000
_cell.angle_alpha   90.00
_cell.angle_beta   90.00
_cell.angle_gamma   90.00
#
_symmetry.space_group_name_H-M   'P 1'
#
loop_
_entity.id
_entity.type
_entity.pdbx_description
1 polymer ?
#
loop_
_entity_poly.entity_id
_entity_poly.type
_entity_poly.pdbx_seq_one_letter_code
_entity_poly.pdbx_strand_id
1 'polypeptide(L)'
;MPPKKHLPEAPVIFSLRLPSEENVPVPAGSGSSFVDVTQCAWTEPTQTATNYADILSTVETSRVAERFNTETMKDILTRTRSPTYGATSACMWCCHPFPWRASVLPLSYDAYENMHLCEGHYCSPECALSYLYNDVSLSDVTRWTRHALLSDMYRALYTTKTLTPAPHRHLLRMFGGPLDIEQFREYVANSEDMVAIQLPPLRLHVPSMNVQGPIRDVKKFVSLSQDTVDKASKELRLRRTKPVHQTGSTLDKCITSYGVI
;
A
#
# COMPACT_ATOMS: atom_id res chain seq x y z
N MET A 1 -22.33 -39.62 -18.59
CA MET A 1 -21.63 -38.32 -18.51
C MET A 1 -22.42 -37.33 -19.35
N PRO A 2 -22.98 -36.24 -18.80
CA PRO A 2 -23.62 -35.23 -19.62
C PRO A 2 -22.55 -34.39 -20.34
N PRO A 3 -22.80 -33.93 -21.57
CA PRO A 3 -21.84 -33.14 -22.33
C PRO A 3 -21.64 -31.76 -21.70
N LYS A 4 -20.37 -31.34 -21.58
CA LYS A 4 -20.00 -30.01 -21.08
C LYS A 4 -20.57 -28.95 -22.04
N LYS A 5 -21.48 -28.10 -21.55
CA LYS A 5 -21.93 -26.91 -22.27
C LYS A 5 -20.76 -25.93 -22.33
N HIS A 6 -20.38 -25.56 -23.56
CA HIS A 6 -19.39 -24.50 -23.80
C HIS A 6 -20.03 -23.17 -23.44
N LEU A 7 -19.47 -22.46 -22.46
CA LEU A 7 -19.86 -21.08 -22.18
C LEU A 7 -19.31 -20.19 -23.31
N PRO A 8 -20.10 -19.22 -23.81
CA PRO A 8 -19.57 -18.24 -24.75
C PRO A 8 -18.61 -17.29 -24.02
N GLU A 9 -17.41 -17.11 -24.58
CA GLU A 9 -16.44 -16.13 -24.11
C GLU A 9 -17.03 -14.72 -24.18
N ALA A 10 -16.80 -13.94 -23.12
CA ALA A 10 -17.23 -12.54 -23.08
C ALA A 10 -16.48 -11.74 -24.15
N PRO A 11 -17.15 -10.84 -24.89
CA PRO A 11 -16.49 -10.05 -25.91
C PRO A 11 -15.45 -9.12 -25.26
N VAL A 12 -14.20 -9.25 -25.69
CA VAL A 12 -13.11 -8.33 -25.32
C VAL A 12 -13.37 -6.99 -26.01
N ILE A 13 -13.96 -6.04 -25.27
CA ILE A 13 -14.35 -4.74 -25.85
C ILE A 13 -13.16 -3.79 -26.02
N PHE A 14 -12.02 -3.99 -25.37
CA PHE A 14 -10.80 -3.24 -25.67
C PHE A 14 -9.54 -4.05 -25.30
N SER A 15 -8.66 -4.30 -26.26
CA SER A 15 -7.27 -4.69 -25.98
C SER A 15 -6.39 -3.47 -26.20
N LEU A 16 -5.94 -2.82 -25.13
CA LEU A 16 -4.83 -1.88 -25.23
C LEU A 16 -3.56 -2.69 -25.50
N ARG A 17 -3.09 -2.63 -26.74
CA ARG A 17 -1.79 -3.18 -27.13
C ARG A 17 -0.74 -2.22 -26.57
N LEU A 18 -0.26 -2.50 -25.35
CA LEU A 18 0.89 -1.78 -24.81
C LEU A 18 2.08 -2.00 -25.77
N PRO A 19 2.86 -0.96 -26.11
CA PRO A 19 4.07 -1.13 -26.91
C PRO A 19 4.98 -2.15 -26.23
N SER A 20 5.49 -3.09 -27.02
CA SER A 20 6.48 -4.07 -26.57
C SER A 20 7.68 -3.35 -25.95
N GLU A 21 8.13 -3.84 -24.80
CA GLU A 21 9.30 -3.35 -24.07
C GLU A 21 10.59 -3.63 -24.84
N GLU A 22 10.83 -2.91 -25.93
CA GLU A 22 12.07 -3.03 -26.72
C GLU A 22 13.02 -1.84 -26.52
N ASN A 23 12.62 -0.82 -25.75
CA ASN A 23 13.46 0.35 -25.47
C ASN A 23 13.38 0.82 -24.02
N VAL A 24 13.83 -0.03 -23.09
CA VAL A 24 14.27 0.45 -21.77
C VAL A 24 15.77 0.80 -21.90
N PRO A 25 16.20 2.04 -21.62
CA PRO A 25 17.62 2.36 -21.63
C PRO A 25 18.33 1.58 -20.53
N VAL A 26 19.35 0.81 -20.91
CA VAL A 26 20.24 0.09 -19.99
C VAL A 26 20.99 1.11 -19.14
N PRO A 27 20.99 1.01 -17.80
CA PRO A 27 21.78 1.92 -16.96
C PRO A 27 23.26 1.75 -17.28
N ALA A 28 23.91 2.87 -17.62
CA ALA A 28 25.35 2.92 -17.87
C ALA A 28 26.09 2.54 -16.58
N GLY A 29 26.69 1.34 -16.55
CA GLY A 29 27.49 0.89 -15.41
C GLY A 29 27.68 -0.60 -15.19
N SER A 30 27.21 -1.49 -16.07
CA SER A 30 27.50 -2.93 -15.96
C SER A 30 28.54 -3.37 -16.99
N GLY A 31 29.80 -3.03 -16.72
CA GLY A 31 30.97 -3.57 -17.41
C GLY A 31 32.01 -3.98 -16.38
N SER A 32 32.05 -5.27 -16.05
CA SER A 32 33.14 -5.84 -15.26
C SER A 32 34.39 -6.00 -16.14
N SER A 33 35.44 -5.24 -15.86
CA SER A 33 36.81 -5.66 -16.14
C SER A 33 37.80 -4.84 -15.31
N PHE A 34 38.50 -5.55 -14.43
CA PHE A 34 39.70 -5.15 -13.72
C PHE A 34 40.79 -4.68 -14.70
N VAL A 35 41.21 -3.41 -14.63
CA VAL A 35 42.57 -2.96 -14.97
C VAL A 35 42.93 -1.78 -14.07
N ASP A 36 44.05 -1.93 -13.37
CA ASP A 36 44.70 -0.97 -12.50
C ASP A 36 45.74 -0.19 -13.31
N VAL A 37 45.60 1.13 -13.49
CA VAL A 37 46.71 2.03 -13.90
C VAL A 37 46.50 3.43 -13.33
N THR A 38 47.52 3.84 -12.58
CA THR A 38 47.88 5.14 -12.05
C THR A 38 47.66 6.35 -12.98
N GLN A 39 47.14 7.42 -12.37
CA GLN A 39 47.46 8.84 -12.62
C GLN A 39 47.12 9.40 -14.02
N CYS A 40 45.96 10.05 -14.11
CA CYS A 40 45.71 11.14 -15.06
C CYS A 40 44.99 12.27 -14.31
N ALA A 41 45.72 13.35 -14.06
CA ALA A 41 45.15 14.61 -13.63
C ALA A 41 44.41 15.24 -14.81
N TRP A 42 43.09 15.05 -14.85
CA TRP A 42 42.17 15.89 -15.59
C TRP A 42 41.35 16.64 -14.56
N THR A 43 41.52 17.95 -14.50
CA THR A 43 40.59 18.85 -13.81
C THR A 43 39.19 18.59 -14.35
N GLU A 44 38.31 18.06 -13.50
CA GLU A 44 36.89 17.89 -13.80
C GLU A 44 36.31 19.24 -14.25
N PRO A 45 35.68 19.33 -15.44
CA PRO A 45 34.65 20.33 -15.60
C PRO A 45 33.58 19.94 -14.60
N THR A 46 33.23 20.85 -13.69
CA THR A 46 32.06 20.74 -12.82
C THR A 46 30.83 20.52 -13.69
N GLN A 47 30.56 19.25 -14.00
CA GLN A 47 29.30 18.82 -14.57
C GLN A 47 28.31 19.00 -13.43
N THR A 48 27.61 20.12 -13.43
CA THR A 48 26.30 20.22 -12.80
C THR A 48 25.47 19.10 -13.42
N ALA A 49 25.48 17.93 -12.78
CA ALA A 49 24.61 16.83 -13.12
C ALA A 49 23.20 17.31 -12.82
N THR A 50 22.57 17.97 -13.79
CA THR A 50 21.14 18.27 -13.76
C THR A 50 20.44 16.92 -13.72
N ASN A 51 19.98 16.55 -12.53
CA ASN A 51 19.30 15.29 -12.32
C ASN A 51 18.02 15.30 -13.16
N TYR A 52 17.85 14.29 -14.00
CA TYR A 52 16.69 14.18 -14.89
C TYR A 52 15.37 14.22 -14.11
N ALA A 53 15.35 13.71 -12.88
CA ALA A 53 14.19 13.77 -11.99
C ALA A 53 13.79 15.22 -11.62
N ASP A 54 14.77 16.11 -11.42
CA ASP A 54 14.50 17.51 -11.10
C ASP A 54 13.90 18.25 -12.30
N ILE A 55 14.34 17.90 -13.52
CA ILE A 55 13.79 18.45 -14.76
C ILE A 55 12.33 18.00 -14.96
N LEU A 56 12.01 16.72 -14.71
CA LEU A 56 10.63 16.25 -14.82
C LEU A 56 9.70 16.91 -13.79
N SER A 57 10.14 17.02 -12.53
CA SER A 57 9.34 17.68 -11.48
C SER A 57 9.11 19.16 -11.78
N THR A 58 10.09 19.86 -12.36
CA THR A 58 9.94 21.27 -12.74
C THR A 58 9.00 21.45 -13.94
N VAL A 59 9.05 20.57 -14.94
CA VAL A 59 8.10 20.55 -16.05
C VAL A 59 6.68 20.26 -15.55
N GLU A 60 6.53 19.29 -14.64
CA GLU A 60 5.25 18.98 -14.02
C GLU A 60 4.70 20.18 -13.24
N THR A 61 5.52 20.84 -12.41
CA THR A 61 5.09 22.08 -11.71
C THR A 61 4.66 23.16 -12.67
N SER A 62 5.33 23.29 -13.82
CA SER A 62 5.02 24.33 -14.81
C SER A 62 3.66 24.05 -15.44
N ARG A 63 3.42 22.81 -15.91
CA ARG A 63 2.12 22.39 -16.47
C ARG A 63 0.98 22.53 -15.47
N VAL A 64 1.25 22.20 -14.21
CA VAL A 64 0.24 22.30 -13.15
C VAL A 64 -0.01 23.76 -12.75
N ALA A 65 1.00 24.62 -12.76
CA ALA A 65 0.84 26.06 -12.54
C ALA A 65 0.04 26.75 -13.66
N GLU A 66 0.17 26.28 -14.91
CA GLU A 66 -0.68 26.72 -16.02
C GLU A 66 -2.15 26.31 -15.80
N ARG A 67 -2.38 25.11 -15.26
CA ARG A 67 -3.71 24.59 -14.97
C ARG A 67 -4.37 25.27 -13.76
N PHE A 68 -3.60 25.51 -12.70
CA PHE A 68 -4.08 26.16 -11.48
C PHE A 68 -3.45 27.54 -11.35
N ASN A 69 -4.15 28.56 -11.87
CA ASN A 69 -3.70 29.94 -11.70
C ASN A 69 -3.49 30.24 -10.20
N THR A 70 -2.28 30.69 -9.86
CA THR A 70 -1.90 30.96 -8.47
C THR A 70 -2.80 32.00 -7.81
N GLU A 71 -3.34 32.95 -8.57
CA GLU A 71 -4.23 34.00 -8.08
C GLU A 71 -5.61 33.44 -7.70
N THR A 72 -6.20 32.59 -8.55
CA THR A 72 -7.50 31.97 -8.27
C THR A 72 -7.40 31.00 -7.10
N MET A 73 -6.32 30.24 -7.01
CA MET A 73 -6.07 29.35 -5.86
C MET A 73 -5.87 30.13 -4.57
N LYS A 74 -5.23 31.31 -4.60
CA LYS A 74 -5.12 32.18 -3.42
C LYS A 74 -6.49 32.69 -2.98
N ASP A 75 -7.33 33.15 -3.91
CA ASP A 75 -8.68 33.65 -3.60
C ASP A 75 -9.63 32.56 -3.07
N ILE A 76 -9.50 31.33 -3.56
CA ILE A 76 -10.23 30.20 -3.01
C ILE A 76 -9.76 29.96 -1.57
N LEU A 77 -8.45 29.92 -1.35
CA LEU A 77 -7.89 29.48 -0.07
C LEU A 77 -8.02 30.53 1.04
N THR A 78 -8.16 31.81 0.72
CA THR A 78 -8.52 32.86 1.71
C THR A 78 -9.91 32.66 2.29
N ARG A 79 -10.83 32.06 1.53
CA ARG A 79 -12.20 31.75 1.95
C ARG A 79 -12.35 30.36 2.56
N THR A 80 -11.26 29.64 2.81
CA THR A 80 -11.30 28.26 3.32
C THR A 80 -10.65 28.13 4.70
N ARG A 81 -11.31 27.39 5.60
CA ARG A 81 -10.75 26.91 6.86
C ARG A 81 -10.45 25.43 6.71
N SER A 82 -9.17 25.07 6.66
CA SER A 82 -8.73 23.67 6.56
C SER A 82 -7.63 23.36 7.57
N PRO A 83 -7.52 22.11 8.04
CA PRO A 83 -6.38 21.67 8.82
C PRO A 83 -5.10 21.83 8.00
N THR A 84 -4.03 22.31 8.62
CA THR A 84 -2.74 22.49 7.98
C THR A 84 -1.99 21.17 7.90
N TYR A 85 -1.54 20.81 6.69
CA TYR A 85 -0.71 19.63 6.45
C TYR A 85 0.73 20.05 6.16
N GLY A 86 1.69 19.21 6.52
CA GLY A 86 3.11 19.44 6.26
C GLY A 86 3.46 19.35 4.78
N ALA A 87 4.56 19.97 4.37
CA ALA A 87 5.05 19.95 2.98
C ALA A 87 5.41 18.54 2.46
N THR A 88 5.59 17.57 3.37
CA THR A 88 5.87 16.16 3.04
C THR A 88 4.61 15.30 2.97
N SER A 89 3.43 15.87 3.21
CA SER A 89 2.18 15.11 3.14
C SER A 89 1.85 14.75 1.70
N ALA A 90 1.47 13.50 1.49
CA ALA A 90 1.06 13.01 0.18
C ALA A 90 -0.42 13.29 -0.06
N CYS A 91 -0.82 13.33 -1.33
CA CYS A 91 -2.22 13.40 -1.71
C CYS A 91 -3.01 12.22 -1.13
N MET A 92 -4.14 12.50 -0.48
CA MET A 92 -4.99 11.47 0.15
C MET A 92 -5.66 10.51 -0.85
N TRP A 93 -5.65 10.83 -2.15
CA TRP A 93 -6.16 9.95 -3.21
C TRP A 93 -5.05 9.19 -3.94
N CYS A 94 -4.13 9.90 -4.59
CA CYS A 94 -3.09 9.29 -5.43
C CYS A 94 -1.84 8.85 -4.66
N CYS A 95 -1.77 9.11 -3.34
CA CYS A 95 -0.69 8.67 -2.45
C CYS A 95 0.73 9.14 -2.83
N HIS A 96 0.84 10.19 -3.66
CA HIS A 96 2.13 10.77 -4.06
C HIS A 96 2.32 12.18 -3.49
N PRO A 97 3.56 12.58 -3.16
CA PRO A 97 3.87 13.97 -2.84
C PRO A 97 3.68 14.85 -4.08
N PHE A 98 3.44 16.14 -3.85
CA PHE A 98 3.36 17.12 -4.92
C PHE A 98 3.95 18.47 -4.47
N PRO A 99 4.65 19.18 -5.36
CA PRO A 99 5.34 20.43 -5.04
C PRO A 99 4.46 21.70 -5.02
N TRP A 100 3.23 21.66 -5.56
CA TRP A 100 2.34 22.82 -5.63
C TRP A 100 1.33 22.90 -4.48
N ARG A 101 0.50 23.95 -4.48
CA ARG A 101 -0.49 24.18 -3.40
C ARG A 101 -1.66 23.23 -3.50
N ALA A 102 -1.98 22.58 -2.37
CA ALA A 102 -3.02 21.57 -2.30
C ALA A 102 -4.43 22.12 -2.54
N SER A 103 -5.26 21.30 -3.18
CA SER A 103 -6.71 21.45 -3.23
C SER A 103 -7.33 20.89 -1.95
N VAL A 104 -8.48 21.43 -1.56
CA VAL A 104 -9.21 21.08 -0.33
C VAL A 104 -10.63 20.63 -0.67
N LEU A 105 -11.21 19.74 0.13
CA LEU A 105 -12.58 19.25 -0.03
C LEU A 105 -13.52 19.99 0.94
N PRO A 106 -14.55 20.71 0.47
CA PRO A 106 -15.49 21.39 1.37
C PRO A 106 -16.40 20.39 2.09
N LEU A 107 -16.54 20.61 3.39
CA LEU A 107 -17.44 19.91 4.30
C LEU A 107 -18.79 20.63 4.40
N SER A 108 -18.74 21.93 4.64
CA SER A 108 -19.88 22.81 4.85
C SER A 108 -19.52 24.26 4.50
N TYR A 109 -20.53 25.06 4.23
CA TYR A 109 -20.37 26.49 3.96
C TYR A 109 -21.07 27.31 5.04
N ASP A 110 -20.35 28.25 5.63
CA ASP A 110 -20.90 29.22 6.57
C ASP A 110 -21.23 30.53 5.83
N ALA A 111 -22.52 30.82 5.71
CA ALA A 111 -23.02 32.00 5.02
C ALA A 111 -22.80 33.31 5.81
N TYR A 112 -22.66 33.24 7.13
CA TYR A 112 -22.46 34.45 7.96
C TYR A 112 -21.06 35.01 7.77
N GLU A 113 -20.06 34.13 7.79
CA GLU A 113 -18.66 34.52 7.66
C GLU A 113 -18.12 34.41 6.23
N ASN A 114 -18.93 33.93 5.29
CA ASN A 114 -18.55 33.64 3.90
C ASN A 114 -17.31 32.72 3.80
N MET A 115 -17.26 31.70 4.66
CA MET A 115 -16.13 30.76 4.72
C MET A 115 -16.56 29.32 4.52
N HIS A 116 -15.74 28.56 3.79
CA HIS A 116 -15.89 27.12 3.62
C HIS A 116 -15.09 26.39 4.70
N LEU A 117 -15.75 25.50 5.44
CA LEU A 117 -15.05 24.52 6.25
C LEU A 117 -14.60 23.40 5.32
N CYS A 118 -13.30 23.10 5.29
CA CYS A 118 -12.72 22.15 4.35
C CYS A 118 -11.82 21.13 5.05
N GLU A 119 -11.66 19.97 4.42
CA GLU A 119 -10.79 18.89 4.87
C GLU A 119 -9.90 18.35 3.74
N GLY A 120 -8.91 17.57 4.15
CA GLY A 120 -8.04 16.81 3.26
C GLY A 120 -6.92 17.58 2.58
N HIS A 121 -6.03 16.82 1.94
CA HIS A 121 -4.87 17.28 1.22
C HIS A 121 -4.81 16.60 -0.14
N TYR A 122 -5.12 17.33 -1.21
CA TYR A 122 -5.24 16.77 -2.56
C TYR A 122 -4.38 17.50 -3.57
N CYS A 123 -3.83 16.78 -4.55
CA CYS A 123 -3.06 17.38 -5.63
C CYS A 123 -3.94 18.09 -6.68
N SER A 124 -5.22 17.74 -6.78
CA SER A 124 -6.20 18.33 -7.69
C SER A 124 -7.62 18.20 -7.11
N PRO A 125 -8.59 19.04 -7.54
CA PRO A 125 -9.97 18.90 -7.06
C PRO A 125 -10.65 17.62 -7.59
N GLU A 126 -10.15 17.03 -8.68
CA GLU A 126 -10.60 15.73 -9.19
C GLU A 126 -10.19 14.58 -8.27
N CYS A 127 -9.01 14.67 -7.64
CA CYS A 127 -8.59 13.75 -6.58
C CYS A 127 -9.45 13.90 -5.32
N ALA A 128 -9.79 15.15 -4.95
CA ALA A 128 -10.69 15.42 -3.84
C ALA A 128 -12.09 14.83 -4.08
N LEU A 129 -12.60 14.97 -5.30
CA LEU A 129 -13.88 14.42 -5.72
C LEU A 129 -13.92 12.90 -5.65
N SER A 130 -12.85 12.24 -6.09
CA SER A 130 -12.75 10.78 -6.06
C SER A 130 -12.70 10.24 -4.63
N TYR A 131 -11.99 10.94 -3.75
CA TYR A 131 -11.96 10.61 -2.33
C TYR A 131 -13.36 10.71 -1.71
N LEU A 132 -14.12 11.77 -2.06
CA LEU A 132 -15.50 11.95 -1.60
C LEU A 132 -16.43 10.78 -2.04
N TYR A 133 -16.29 10.30 -3.28
CA TYR A 133 -17.09 9.17 -3.77
C TYR A 133 -16.63 7.81 -3.25
N ASN A 134 -15.38 7.68 -2.82
CA ASN A 134 -14.85 6.46 -2.25
C ASN A 134 -15.26 6.26 -0.77
N ASP A 135 -15.72 7.31 -0.10
CA ASP A 135 -16.17 7.22 1.29
C ASP A 135 -17.57 6.60 1.39
N VAL A 136 -17.59 5.32 1.78
CA VAL A 136 -18.81 4.51 1.96
C VAL A 136 -19.59 4.93 3.21
N SER A 137 -18.96 5.63 4.15
CA SER A 137 -19.62 6.04 5.41
C SER A 137 -20.59 7.21 5.23
N LEU A 138 -20.42 7.99 4.15
CA LEU A 138 -21.22 9.18 3.87
C LEU A 138 -22.57 8.83 3.25
N SER A 139 -23.62 9.52 3.70
CA SER A 139 -24.93 9.47 3.05
C SER A 139 -24.91 10.14 1.67
N ASP A 140 -25.78 9.71 0.77
CA ASP A 140 -25.86 10.25 -0.59
C ASP A 140 -26.16 11.76 -0.61
N VAL A 141 -26.98 12.23 0.33
CA VAL A 141 -27.30 13.66 0.49
C VAL A 141 -26.05 14.45 0.85
N THR A 142 -25.31 14.00 1.86
CA THR A 142 -24.06 14.66 2.27
C THR A 142 -23.04 14.64 1.14
N ARG A 143 -22.94 13.52 0.42
CA ARG A 143 -22.04 13.38 -0.73
C ARG A 143 -22.38 14.38 -1.83
N TRP A 144 -23.67 14.51 -2.18
CA TRP A 144 -24.14 15.47 -3.17
C TRP A 144 -23.92 16.92 -2.74
N THR A 145 -24.18 17.26 -1.47
CA THR A 145 -23.93 18.61 -0.95
C THR A 145 -22.46 18.99 -1.03
N ARG A 146 -21.56 18.10 -0.59
CA ARG A 146 -20.10 18.34 -0.68
C ARG A 146 -19.63 18.44 -2.13
N HIS A 147 -20.16 17.61 -3.03
CA HIS A 147 -19.90 17.69 -4.47
C HIS A 147 -20.29 19.07 -5.04
N ALA A 148 -21.50 19.54 -4.72
CA ALA A 148 -22.00 20.82 -5.19
C ALA A 148 -21.13 21.99 -4.69
N LEU A 149 -20.76 21.97 -3.40
CA LEU A 149 -19.84 22.96 -2.82
C LEU A 149 -18.46 22.93 -3.49
N LEU A 150 -17.92 21.74 -3.76
CA LEU A 150 -16.63 21.59 -4.44
C LEU A 150 -16.69 22.17 -5.87
N SER A 151 -17.75 21.85 -6.61
CA SER A 151 -17.95 22.35 -7.97
C SER A 151 -18.11 23.87 -8.00
N ASP A 152 -18.79 24.47 -7.02
CA ASP A 152 -18.95 25.92 -6.94
C ASP A 152 -17.62 26.62 -6.58
N MET A 153 -16.91 26.09 -5.59
CA MET A 153 -15.61 26.63 -5.14
C MET A 153 -14.56 26.62 -6.26
N TYR A 154 -14.51 25.56 -7.06
CA TYR A 154 -13.55 25.41 -8.17
C TYR A 154 -14.10 25.88 -9.53
N ARG A 155 -15.29 26.49 -9.59
CA ARG A 155 -15.94 26.88 -10.85
C ARG A 155 -15.08 27.81 -11.71
N ALA A 156 -14.34 28.72 -11.09
CA ALA A 156 -13.46 29.66 -11.79
C ALA A 156 -12.26 28.99 -12.51
N LEU A 157 -11.88 27.79 -12.07
CA LEU A 157 -10.79 27.02 -12.68
C LEU A 157 -11.27 26.10 -13.80
N TYR A 158 -12.56 25.76 -13.82
CA TYR A 158 -13.18 24.78 -14.70
C TYR A 158 -14.26 25.42 -15.58
N THR A 159 -13.89 26.42 -16.38
CA THR A 159 -14.84 27.13 -17.26
C THR A 159 -15.27 26.27 -18.46
N THR A 160 -14.36 25.47 -19.01
CA THR A 160 -14.56 24.70 -20.25
C THR A 160 -14.93 23.24 -20.01
N LYS A 161 -14.54 22.68 -18.87
CA LYS A 161 -14.66 21.25 -18.51
C LYS A 161 -15.48 21.10 -17.23
N THR A 162 -16.28 20.04 -17.16
CA THR A 162 -16.96 19.67 -15.91
C THR A 162 -16.01 18.94 -14.97
N LEU A 163 -16.19 19.14 -13.67
CA LEU A 163 -15.36 18.46 -12.67
C LEU A 163 -15.69 16.96 -12.68
N THR A 164 -14.74 16.15 -13.15
CA THR A 164 -14.84 14.69 -13.20
C THR A 164 -13.98 14.07 -12.10
N PRO A 165 -14.41 12.97 -11.47
CA PRO A 165 -13.58 12.28 -10.49
C PRO A 165 -12.35 11.69 -11.20
N ALA A 166 -11.18 11.86 -10.59
CA ALA A 166 -9.98 11.13 -10.96
C ALA A 166 -10.21 9.60 -10.93
N PRO A 167 -9.51 8.84 -11.80
CA PRO A 167 -9.65 7.41 -11.82
C PRO A 167 -9.10 6.79 -10.54
N HIS A 168 -9.49 5.54 -10.30
CA HIS A 168 -9.14 4.84 -9.08
C HIS A 168 -7.63 4.62 -8.95
N ARG A 169 -7.11 4.77 -7.73
CA ARG A 169 -5.66 4.71 -7.44
C ARG A 169 -4.97 3.43 -7.90
N HIS A 170 -5.71 2.33 -8.08
CA HIS A 170 -5.15 1.07 -8.58
C HIS A 170 -4.62 1.15 -10.03
N LEU A 171 -4.86 2.24 -10.76
CA LEU A 171 -4.18 2.50 -12.04
C LEU A 171 -2.70 2.83 -11.87
N LEU A 172 -2.28 3.30 -10.69
CA LEU A 172 -0.89 3.65 -10.44
C LEU A 172 -0.03 2.39 -10.30
N ARG A 173 1.20 2.46 -10.81
CA ARG A 173 2.20 1.40 -10.74
C ARG A 173 2.48 0.91 -9.32
N MET A 174 2.41 1.80 -8.32
CA MET A 174 2.57 1.45 -6.91
C MET A 174 1.54 0.42 -6.41
N PHE A 175 0.37 0.35 -7.03
CA PHE A 175 -0.71 -0.59 -6.71
C PHE A 175 -0.80 -1.74 -7.74
N GLY A 176 0.15 -1.85 -8.67
CA GLY A 176 0.16 -2.86 -9.74
C GLY A 176 -0.58 -2.44 -11.01
N GLY A 177 -0.91 -1.15 -11.17
CA GLY A 177 -1.49 -0.62 -12.41
C GLY A 177 -0.44 -0.26 -13.48
N PRO A 178 -0.89 0.13 -14.68
CA PRO A 178 0.00 0.38 -15.81
C PRO A 178 0.55 1.82 -15.87
N LEU A 179 -0.01 2.78 -15.12
CA LEU A 179 0.33 4.20 -15.23
C LEU A 179 1.33 4.63 -14.15
N ASP A 180 2.32 5.42 -14.55
CA ASP A 180 3.14 6.19 -13.61
C ASP A 180 2.39 7.44 -13.13
N ILE A 181 2.89 8.09 -12.06
CA ILE A 181 2.20 9.23 -11.44
C ILE A 181 2.05 10.43 -12.39
N GLU A 182 3.06 10.69 -13.20
CA GLU A 182 3.06 11.78 -14.19
C GLU A 182 1.98 11.54 -15.25
N GLN A 183 1.92 10.31 -15.77
CA GLN A 183 0.91 9.87 -16.74
C GLN A 183 -0.50 9.91 -16.14
N PHE A 184 -0.65 9.52 -14.87
CA PHE A 184 -1.92 9.60 -14.15
C PHE A 184 -2.41 11.04 -14.05
N ARG A 185 -1.55 11.98 -13.69
CA ARG A 185 -1.91 13.41 -13.56
C ARG A 185 -2.19 14.06 -14.91
N GLU A 186 -1.46 13.68 -15.95
CA GLU A 186 -1.71 14.11 -17.34
C GLU A 186 -3.05 13.58 -17.85
N TYR A 187 -3.36 12.30 -17.59
CA TYR A 187 -4.65 11.71 -17.93
C TYR A 187 -5.80 12.46 -17.26
N VAL A 188 -5.68 12.71 -15.96
CA VAL A 188 -6.63 13.44 -15.12
C VAL A 188 -6.84 14.88 -15.64
N ALA A 189 -5.78 15.54 -16.13
CA ALA A 189 -5.89 16.86 -16.74
C ALA A 189 -6.61 16.87 -18.10
N ASN A 190 -6.25 15.94 -18.99
CA ASN A 190 -6.64 16.01 -20.40
C ASN A 190 -7.94 15.26 -20.74
N SER A 191 -8.27 14.21 -20.00
CA SER A 191 -9.39 13.32 -20.32
C SER A 191 -10.59 13.51 -19.37
N GLU A 192 -11.80 13.28 -19.88
CA GLU A 192 -13.04 13.26 -19.10
C GLU A 192 -13.59 11.83 -18.94
N ASP A 193 -12.85 10.85 -19.48
CA ASP A 193 -13.30 9.47 -19.57
C ASP A 193 -13.25 8.78 -18.20
N MET A 194 -14.32 8.05 -17.88
CA MET A 194 -14.41 7.27 -16.65
C MET A 194 -13.77 5.91 -16.85
N VAL A 195 -12.67 5.64 -16.13
CA VAL A 195 -12.01 4.32 -16.15
C VAL A 195 -12.64 3.40 -15.08
N ALA A 196 -13.37 2.39 -15.54
CA ALA A 196 -13.82 1.31 -14.66
C ALA A 196 -12.70 0.29 -14.43
N ILE A 197 -12.33 0.06 -13.18
CA ILE A 197 -11.39 -1.00 -12.80
C ILE A 197 -12.18 -2.23 -12.38
N GLN A 198 -12.01 -3.34 -13.11
CA GLN A 198 -12.46 -4.64 -12.65
C GLN A 198 -11.28 -5.37 -12.01
N LEU A 199 -11.31 -5.50 -10.67
CA LEU A 199 -10.38 -6.39 -10.00
C LEU A 199 -10.72 -7.85 -10.35
N PRO A 200 -9.71 -8.71 -10.56
CA PRO A 200 -9.96 -10.12 -10.76
C PRO A 200 -10.69 -10.69 -9.53
N PRO A 201 -11.58 -11.69 -9.71
CA PRO A 201 -12.34 -12.25 -8.60
C PRO A 201 -11.40 -12.87 -7.57
N LEU A 202 -11.48 -12.39 -6.32
CA LEU A 202 -10.73 -12.94 -5.21
C LEU A 202 -11.32 -14.30 -4.83
N ARG A 203 -10.64 -15.39 -5.19
CA ARG A 203 -10.98 -16.72 -4.67
C ARG A 203 -10.36 -16.89 -3.28
N LEU A 204 -11.17 -16.67 -2.24
CA LEU A 204 -10.82 -17.03 -0.86
C LEU A 204 -10.63 -18.55 -0.77
N HIS A 205 -9.38 -18.98 -0.60
CA HIS A 205 -9.08 -20.38 -0.30
C HIS A 205 -9.22 -20.58 1.21
N VAL A 206 -10.42 -20.94 1.65
CA VAL A 206 -10.63 -21.30 3.06
C VAL A 206 -9.97 -22.66 3.29
N PRO A 207 -8.93 -22.76 4.13
CA PRO A 207 -8.34 -24.05 4.46
C PRO A 207 -9.38 -24.86 5.24
N SER A 208 -9.95 -25.90 4.63
CA SER A 208 -10.73 -26.88 5.36
C SER A 208 -9.78 -27.89 5.98
N MET A 209 -9.74 -27.92 7.32
CA MET A 209 -9.05 -28.99 8.03
C MET A 209 -9.97 -30.21 8.06
N ASN A 210 -9.52 -31.31 7.43
CA ASN A 210 -10.26 -32.56 7.48
C ASN A 210 -10.09 -33.16 8.88
N VAL A 211 -11.01 -32.86 9.81
CA VAL A 211 -11.07 -33.51 11.13
C VAL A 211 -11.68 -34.90 10.99
N GLN A 212 -11.11 -35.71 10.10
CA GLN A 212 -11.30 -37.15 10.09
C GLN A 212 -10.07 -37.79 10.72
N GLY A 213 -9.80 -37.41 11.98
CA GLY A 213 -9.08 -38.33 12.85
C GLY A 213 -9.93 -39.60 12.95
N PRO A 214 -9.35 -40.82 12.90
CA PRO A 214 -10.14 -41.98 13.20
C PRO A 214 -10.72 -41.76 14.60
N ILE A 215 -12.04 -41.95 14.74
CA ILE A 215 -12.68 -42.24 16.02
C ILE A 215 -12.07 -43.56 16.49
N ARG A 216 -10.81 -43.53 16.93
CA ARG A 216 -10.27 -44.55 17.79
C ARG A 216 -10.94 -44.23 19.10
N ASP A 217 -11.89 -45.08 19.46
CA ASP A 217 -12.50 -45.13 20.77
C ASP A 217 -11.48 -44.66 21.81
N VAL A 218 -11.66 -43.43 22.27
CA VAL A 218 -10.99 -42.97 23.48
C VAL A 218 -11.65 -43.82 24.55
N LYS A 219 -11.12 -45.04 24.78
CA LYS A 219 -11.47 -45.85 25.92
C LYS A 219 -11.07 -45.02 27.12
N LYS A 220 -12.06 -44.29 27.62
CA LYS A 220 -11.97 -43.21 28.61
C LYS A 220 -11.42 -43.68 29.96
N PHE A 221 -11.12 -44.96 30.09
CA PHE A 221 -10.54 -45.56 31.27
C PHE A 221 -9.94 -46.91 30.90
N VAL A 222 -8.63 -47.08 31.14
CA VAL A 222 -7.99 -48.40 31.21
C VAL A 222 -7.81 -48.66 32.69
N SER A 223 -8.62 -49.54 33.27
CA SER A 223 -8.48 -49.92 34.68
C SER A 223 -7.16 -50.67 34.87
N LEU A 224 -6.14 -50.00 35.41
CA LEU A 224 -4.93 -50.69 35.87
C LEU A 224 -5.26 -51.49 37.13
N SER A 225 -4.88 -52.76 37.18
CA SER A 225 -4.96 -53.57 38.40
C SER A 225 -3.90 -53.13 39.40
N GLN A 226 -4.16 -53.28 40.70
CA GLN A 226 -3.19 -52.96 41.77
C GLN A 226 -1.82 -53.60 41.50
N ASP A 227 -1.80 -54.84 41.01
CA ASP A 227 -0.56 -55.58 40.69
C ASP A 227 0.28 -54.89 39.61
N THR A 228 -0.36 -54.27 38.61
CA THR A 228 0.35 -53.54 37.54
C THR A 228 0.94 -52.23 38.07
N VAL A 229 0.23 -51.56 38.98
CA VAL A 229 0.69 -50.34 39.64
C VAL A 229 1.86 -50.65 40.57
N ASP A 230 1.77 -51.72 41.36
CA ASP A 230 2.82 -52.14 42.28
C ASP A 230 4.09 -52.57 41.54
N LYS A 231 3.96 -53.30 40.43
CA LYS A 231 5.10 -53.67 39.58
C LYS A 231 5.76 -52.45 38.95
N ALA A 232 4.97 -51.53 38.39
CA ALA A 232 5.46 -50.28 37.83
C ALA A 232 6.17 -49.41 38.89
N SER A 233 5.61 -49.31 40.10
CA SER A 233 6.22 -48.54 41.19
C SER A 233 7.58 -49.10 41.65
N LYS A 234 7.79 -50.43 41.51
CA LYS A 234 9.02 -51.10 41.91
C LYS A 234 10.10 -51.03 40.82
N GLU A 235 9.72 -51.18 39.56
CA GLU A 235 10.65 -51.19 38.42
C GLU A 235 11.02 -49.79 37.91
N LEU A 236 10.08 -48.83 37.94
CA LEU A 236 10.30 -47.47 37.44
C LEU A 236 10.91 -46.53 38.49
N ARG A 237 11.08 -46.99 39.74
CA ARG A 237 11.86 -46.24 40.72
C ARG A 237 13.33 -46.41 40.36
N LEU A 238 13.99 -45.29 40.03
CA LEU A 238 15.42 -45.26 39.71
C LEU A 238 16.22 -45.95 40.84
N ARG A 239 16.70 -47.17 40.59
CA ARG A 239 17.56 -47.93 41.49
C ARG A 239 18.87 -48.22 40.77
N ARG A 240 19.98 -47.86 41.40
CA ARG A 240 21.31 -48.21 40.90
C ARG A 240 21.59 -49.68 41.23
N THR A 241 21.79 -50.52 40.22
CA THR A 241 22.06 -51.96 40.39
C THR A 241 23.53 -52.29 40.66
N LYS A 242 24.46 -51.36 40.39
CA LYS A 242 25.91 -51.54 40.58
C LYS A 242 26.44 -50.69 41.73
N PRO A 243 27.35 -51.19 42.58
CA PRO A 243 27.92 -50.41 43.67
C PRO A 243 28.65 -49.16 43.15
N VAL A 244 28.70 -48.11 43.98
CA VAL A 244 29.36 -46.84 43.62
C VAL A 244 30.86 -47.05 43.58
N HIS A 245 31.49 -46.78 42.44
CA HIS A 245 32.96 -46.76 42.33
C HIS A 245 33.53 -45.67 43.24
N GLN A 246 34.26 -46.05 44.28
CA GLN A 246 34.77 -45.11 45.29
C GLN A 246 35.91 -44.21 44.78
N THR A 247 36.62 -44.63 43.74
CA THR A 247 37.92 -44.07 43.33
C THR A 247 37.85 -42.97 42.26
N GLY A 248 36.66 -42.53 41.84
CA GLY A 248 36.48 -41.38 40.93
C GLY A 248 35.80 -40.17 41.62
N SER A 249 36.03 -38.96 41.10
CA SER A 249 35.21 -37.79 41.45
C SER A 249 33.87 -37.87 40.71
N THR A 250 32.90 -38.55 41.31
CA THR A 250 31.54 -38.57 40.78
C THR A 250 30.81 -37.27 41.13
N LEU A 251 29.86 -36.85 40.28
CA LEU A 251 29.00 -35.69 40.51
C LEU A 251 28.34 -35.68 41.91
N ASP A 252 28.04 -36.86 42.47
CA ASP A 252 27.52 -36.99 43.84
C ASP A 252 28.46 -36.43 44.92
N LYS A 253 29.79 -36.56 44.74
CA LYS A 253 30.78 -35.96 45.65
C LYS A 253 30.81 -34.44 45.53
N CYS A 254 30.61 -33.91 44.31
CA CYS A 254 30.51 -32.47 44.07
C CYS A 254 29.22 -31.87 44.66
N ILE A 255 28.11 -32.61 44.61
CA ILE A 255 26.84 -32.17 45.21
C ILE A 255 26.92 -32.18 46.75
N THR A 256 27.67 -33.11 47.34
CA THR A 256 27.85 -33.19 48.80
C THR A 256 28.87 -32.17 49.34
N SER A 257 29.87 -31.76 48.54
CA SER A 257 30.87 -30.77 48.95
C SER A 257 30.33 -29.34 49.01
N TYR A 258 29.24 -29.05 48.28
CA TYR A 258 28.50 -27.80 48.37
C TYR A 258 27.24 -27.98 49.22
N GLY A 259 27.42 -28.53 50.42
CA GLY A 259 26.36 -28.64 51.41
C GLY A 259 25.80 -27.26 51.77
N VAL A 260 24.72 -26.89 51.08
CA VAL A 260 23.66 -26.10 51.69
C VAL A 260 22.69 -27.12 52.28
N ILE A 261 22.57 -27.06 53.60
CA ILE A 261 21.55 -27.72 54.42
C ILE A 261 20.17 -27.56 53.79
#